data_AF-A0A058ZP62-F1
#
_entry.id   AF-A0A058ZP62-F1
#
_cell.length_a   1.000
_cell.length_b   1.000
_cell.length_c   1.000
_cell.angle_alpha   90.00
_cell.angle_beta   90.00
_cell.angle_gamma   90.00
#
_symmetry.space_group_name_H-M   'P 1'
#
loop_
_entity.id
_entity.type
_entity.pdbx_description
1 polymer ?
#
loop_
_entity_poly.entity_id
_entity_poly.type
_entity_poly.pdbx_seq_one_letter_code
_entity_poly.pdbx_strand_id
1 'polypeptide(L)'
;MTVKKSVLLASAVVGTLFISPGVALAELPLGERTVYLKAESGERRAVASLTFEQAGPDEVSYSLSVVDDAFGDYFLSMRPFQCLESSEKHWCYVPYPYENNRKISADDLTDLEYDLLFIWKGATEYGINMWNGVYYDLELADGGLNGVLSEINMDVLSVPPEAGNLRPIRSADIHSADPDSHWLPYVVIE
;
A
#
# COMPACT_ATOMS: atom_id res chain seq x y z
N MET A 1 -38.29 71.62 -35.53
CA MET A 1 -38.58 70.94 -34.24
C MET A 1 -38.23 69.47 -34.39
N THR A 2 -37.14 69.05 -33.75
CA THR A 2 -36.42 67.81 -34.01
C THR A 2 -36.95 66.68 -33.12
N VAL A 3 -37.25 65.52 -33.73
CA VAL A 3 -37.72 64.30 -33.07
C VAL A 3 -36.54 63.62 -32.36
N LYS A 4 -36.64 63.39 -31.04
CA LYS A 4 -35.68 62.59 -30.26
C LYS A 4 -36.14 61.13 -30.22
N LYS A 5 -35.32 60.23 -30.77
CA LYS A 5 -35.45 58.77 -30.63
C LYS A 5 -34.88 58.34 -29.28
N SER A 6 -35.66 57.62 -28.48
CA SER A 6 -35.22 56.97 -27.25
C SER A 6 -34.81 55.53 -27.55
N VAL A 7 -33.56 55.19 -27.24
CA VAL A 7 -33.00 53.84 -27.38
C VAL A 7 -33.20 53.10 -26.06
N LEU A 8 -33.86 51.93 -26.09
CA LEU A 8 -33.87 50.98 -24.97
C LEU A 8 -32.56 50.18 -24.98
N LEU A 9 -31.80 50.20 -23.88
CA LEU A 9 -30.75 49.21 -23.60
C LEU A 9 -31.38 48.05 -22.81
N ALA A 10 -31.30 46.84 -23.36
CA ALA A 10 -31.58 45.60 -22.64
C ALA A 10 -30.27 45.09 -22.02
N SER A 11 -30.18 45.07 -20.69
CA SER A 11 -29.08 44.45 -19.95
C SER A 11 -29.29 42.95 -19.89
N ALA A 12 -28.44 42.19 -20.59
CA ALA A 12 -28.36 40.73 -20.44
C ALA A 12 -27.58 40.39 -19.15
N VAL A 13 -28.27 39.77 -18.19
CA VAL A 13 -27.63 39.19 -16.99
C VAL A 13 -27.08 37.82 -17.39
N VAL A 14 -25.76 37.73 -17.56
CA VAL A 14 -25.06 36.46 -17.77
C VAL A 14 -24.87 35.81 -16.41
N GLY A 15 -25.71 34.81 -16.11
CA GLY A 15 -25.56 33.98 -14.91
C GLY A 15 -24.38 33.03 -15.09
N THR A 16 -23.28 33.30 -14.38
CA THR A 16 -22.11 32.43 -14.33
C THR A 16 -22.46 31.18 -13.52
N LEU A 17 -22.58 30.04 -14.20
CA LEU A 17 -22.77 28.73 -13.57
C LEU A 17 -21.45 28.36 -12.86
N PHE A 18 -21.42 28.43 -11.54
CA PHE A 18 -20.31 27.90 -10.74
C PHE A 18 -20.37 26.37 -10.81
N ILE A 19 -19.52 25.77 -11.64
CA ILE A 19 -19.26 24.33 -11.62
C ILE A 19 -18.29 24.10 -10.47
N SER A 20 -18.80 23.60 -9.34
CA SER A 20 -17.93 23.11 -8.26
C SER A 20 -17.13 21.92 -8.78
N PRO A 21 -15.79 21.88 -8.61
CA PRO A 21 -15.04 20.67 -8.84
C PRO A 21 -15.56 19.61 -7.86
N GLY A 22 -16.08 18.50 -8.40
CA GLY A 22 -16.43 17.34 -7.59
C GLY A 22 -15.16 16.81 -6.93
N VAL A 23 -15.22 16.58 -5.63
CA VAL A 23 -14.19 15.81 -4.92
C VAL A 23 -14.31 14.38 -5.47
N ALA A 24 -13.33 13.96 -6.27
CA ALA A 24 -13.23 12.56 -6.65
C ALA A 24 -12.94 11.77 -5.37
N LEU A 25 -13.80 10.82 -5.03
CA LEU A 25 -13.47 9.83 -4.02
C LEU A 25 -12.42 8.91 -4.63
N ALA A 26 -11.35 8.60 -3.91
CA ALA A 26 -10.37 7.62 -4.35
C ALA A 26 -11.10 6.27 -4.54
N GLU A 27 -11.05 5.73 -5.76
CA GLU A 27 -11.74 4.49 -6.13
C GLU A 27 -10.81 3.29 -5.90
N LEU A 28 -11.39 2.12 -5.56
CA LEU A 28 -10.64 0.89 -5.44
C LEU A 28 -9.99 0.50 -6.79
N PRO A 29 -8.73 0.03 -6.79
CA PRO A 29 -8.07 -0.37 -8.02
C PRO A 29 -8.75 -1.61 -8.63
N LEU A 30 -8.77 -1.66 -9.96
CA LEU A 30 -9.22 -2.82 -10.75
C LEU A 30 -8.19 -3.16 -11.83
N GLY A 31 -8.07 -4.45 -12.14
CA GLY A 31 -7.10 -4.98 -13.10
C GLY A 31 -5.71 -5.16 -12.51
N GLU A 32 -4.71 -5.25 -13.39
CA GLU A 32 -3.32 -5.48 -12.98
C GLU A 32 -2.67 -4.21 -12.41
N ARG A 33 -1.89 -4.38 -11.35
CA ARG A 33 -1.11 -3.35 -10.67
C ARG A 33 0.26 -3.91 -10.29
N THR A 34 1.26 -3.05 -10.24
CA THR A 34 2.59 -3.40 -9.74
C THR A 34 2.80 -2.83 -8.36
N VAL A 35 3.33 -3.64 -7.44
CA VAL A 35 3.74 -3.22 -6.11
C VAL A 35 5.20 -2.77 -6.17
N TYR A 36 5.44 -1.53 -5.79
CA TYR A 36 6.78 -0.95 -5.67
C TYR A 36 7.09 -0.61 -4.22
N LEU A 37 8.26 -1.04 -3.73
CA LEU A 37 8.88 -0.42 -2.57
C LEU A 37 9.70 0.78 -3.03
N LYS A 38 9.61 1.90 -2.31
CA LYS A 38 10.17 3.18 -2.72
C LYS A 38 11.03 3.76 -1.61
N ALA A 39 12.23 4.22 -2.01
CA ALA A 39 13.13 4.99 -1.18
C ALA A 39 12.73 6.47 -1.13
N GLU A 40 13.22 7.20 -0.12
CA GLU A 40 13.05 8.65 -0.01
C GLU A 40 13.57 9.41 -1.23
N SER A 41 14.67 8.94 -1.82
CA SER A 41 15.27 9.48 -3.04
C SER A 41 14.35 9.39 -4.27
N GLY A 42 13.26 8.61 -4.18
CA GLY A 42 12.35 8.32 -5.27
C GLY A 42 12.71 7.06 -6.07
N GLU A 43 13.83 6.40 -5.75
CA GLU A 43 14.16 5.09 -6.33
C GLU A 43 13.06 4.07 -5.99
N ARG A 44 12.68 3.23 -6.96
CA ARG A 44 11.61 2.23 -6.82
C ARG A 44 12.13 0.83 -7.13
N ARG A 45 11.64 -0.16 -6.40
CA ARG A 45 11.89 -1.60 -6.58
C ARG A 45 10.56 -2.31 -6.76
N ALA A 46 10.31 -2.88 -7.93
CA ALA A 46 9.14 -3.73 -8.16
C ALA A 46 9.31 -5.02 -7.37
N VAL A 47 8.33 -5.38 -6.53
CA VAL A 47 8.41 -6.54 -5.63
C VAL A 47 7.31 -7.56 -5.86
N ALA A 48 6.16 -7.14 -6.38
CA ALA A 48 5.04 -8.03 -6.68
C ALA A 48 4.16 -7.44 -7.78
N SER A 49 3.33 -8.28 -8.38
CA SER A 49 2.15 -7.88 -9.15
C SER A 49 0.88 -8.26 -8.40
N LEU A 50 -0.15 -7.44 -8.55
CA LEU A 50 -1.49 -7.65 -8.05
C LEU A 50 -2.47 -7.65 -9.20
N THR A 51 -3.45 -8.54 -9.16
CA THR A 51 -4.63 -8.46 -10.03
C THR A 51 -5.87 -8.28 -9.18
N PHE A 52 -6.55 -7.15 -9.33
CA PHE A 52 -7.77 -6.81 -8.62
C PHE A 52 -9.02 -7.12 -9.46
N GLU A 53 -9.97 -7.79 -8.85
CA GLU A 53 -11.25 -8.17 -9.46
C GLU A 53 -12.42 -7.73 -8.57
N GLN A 54 -13.52 -7.29 -9.20
CA GLN A 54 -14.72 -6.87 -8.47
C GLN A 54 -15.33 -8.05 -7.69
N ALA A 55 -15.47 -7.91 -6.37
CA ALA A 55 -16.05 -8.94 -5.50
C ALA A 55 -17.43 -8.54 -4.92
N GLY A 56 -17.70 -7.24 -4.81
CA GLY A 56 -18.98 -6.67 -4.36
C GLY A 56 -19.07 -5.19 -4.73
N PRO A 57 -20.15 -4.45 -4.35
CA PRO A 57 -20.29 -3.03 -4.68
C PRO A 57 -19.13 -2.15 -4.22
N ASP A 58 -18.62 -2.42 -3.01
CA ASP A 58 -17.55 -1.65 -2.36
C ASP A 58 -16.36 -2.55 -1.96
N GLU A 59 -16.22 -3.71 -2.61
CA GLU A 59 -15.20 -4.72 -2.28
C GLU A 59 -14.54 -5.25 -3.56
N VAL A 60 -13.22 -5.42 -3.51
CA VAL A 60 -12.43 -6.10 -4.54
C VAL A 60 -11.65 -7.25 -3.91
N SER A 61 -11.56 -8.36 -4.64
CA SER A 61 -10.64 -9.45 -4.34
C SER A 61 -9.34 -9.25 -5.10
N TYR A 62 -8.23 -9.76 -4.56
CA TYR A 62 -6.94 -9.71 -5.24
C TYR A 62 -6.21 -11.04 -5.26
N SER A 63 -5.29 -11.16 -6.22
CA SER A 63 -4.24 -12.18 -6.22
C SER A 63 -2.88 -11.49 -6.27
N LEU A 64 -1.92 -12.01 -5.49
CA LEU A 64 -0.57 -11.47 -5.39
C LEU A 64 0.45 -12.48 -5.95
N SER A 65 1.36 -12.00 -6.78
CA SER A 65 2.50 -12.76 -7.28
C SER A 65 3.79 -11.98 -7.01
N VAL A 66 4.69 -12.53 -6.19
CA VAL A 66 6.00 -11.93 -5.93
C VAL A 66 6.86 -11.97 -7.20
N VAL A 67 7.64 -10.92 -7.44
CA VAL A 67 8.61 -10.86 -8.54
C VAL A 67 9.90 -11.50 -8.08
N ASP A 68 10.07 -12.80 -8.31
CA ASP A 68 11.22 -13.58 -7.80
C ASP A 68 12.57 -12.98 -8.19
N ASP A 69 12.71 -12.49 -9.43
CA ASP A 69 13.95 -11.89 -9.95
C ASP A 69 14.36 -10.59 -9.23
N ALA A 70 13.47 -9.98 -8.43
CA ALA A 70 13.80 -8.81 -7.63
C ALA A 70 14.61 -9.17 -6.37
N PHE A 71 14.56 -10.42 -5.92
CA PHE A 71 15.09 -10.85 -4.63
C PHE A 71 16.30 -11.78 -4.77
N GLY A 72 17.29 -11.60 -3.88
CA GLY A 72 18.33 -12.59 -3.65
C GLY A 72 17.87 -13.68 -2.67
N ASP A 73 18.40 -14.90 -2.84
CA ASP A 73 18.14 -16.01 -1.92
C ASP A 73 19.11 -16.02 -0.73
N TYR A 74 18.57 -15.94 0.47
CA TYR A 74 19.31 -16.03 1.73
C TYR A 74 18.85 -17.24 2.54
N PHE A 75 19.77 -17.91 3.23
CA PHE A 75 19.43 -19.08 4.03
C PHE A 75 19.52 -18.78 5.52
N LEU A 76 18.40 -18.93 6.21
CA LEU A 76 18.38 -19.08 7.67
C LEU A 76 17.96 -20.50 8.00
N SER A 77 18.87 -21.26 8.62
CA SER A 77 18.55 -22.60 9.14
C SER A 77 17.85 -23.50 8.12
N MET A 78 18.38 -23.56 6.89
CA MET A 78 17.88 -24.35 5.76
C MET A 78 16.56 -23.87 5.14
N ARG A 79 16.02 -22.71 5.53
CA ARG A 79 14.87 -22.09 4.87
C ARG A 79 15.35 -20.91 4.01
N PRO A 80 15.00 -20.89 2.71
CA PRO A 80 15.27 -19.74 1.87
C PRO A 80 14.37 -18.57 2.29
N PHE A 81 14.95 -17.38 2.31
CA PHE A 81 14.30 -16.09 2.46
C PHE A 81 14.68 -15.25 1.25
N GLN A 82 13.68 -14.64 0.62
CA GLN A 82 13.85 -13.75 -0.51
C GLN A 82 14.04 -12.33 0.01
N CYS A 83 15.21 -11.73 -0.23
CA CYS A 83 15.54 -10.39 0.26
C CYS A 83 15.98 -9.43 -0.84
N LEU A 84 15.47 -8.19 -0.77
CA LEU A 84 16.02 -7.06 -1.49
C LEU A 84 17.33 -6.63 -0.80
N GLU A 85 18.39 -6.56 -1.58
CA GLU A 85 19.72 -6.25 -1.07
C GLU A 85 20.00 -4.74 -1.06
N SER A 86 20.67 -4.29 -0.01
CA SER A 86 21.34 -2.99 0.05
C SER A 86 22.63 -3.14 0.84
N SER A 87 23.48 -2.10 0.80
CA SER A 87 24.76 -2.10 1.52
C SER A 87 24.63 -2.13 3.04
N GLU A 88 23.48 -1.73 3.59
CA GLU A 88 23.30 -1.57 5.04
C GLU A 88 22.25 -2.51 5.62
N LYS A 89 21.05 -2.57 5.00
CA LYS A 89 19.92 -3.38 5.47
C LYS A 89 19.26 -4.12 4.31
N HIS A 90 19.05 -5.43 4.46
CA HIS A 90 18.26 -6.21 3.53
C HIS A 90 16.78 -6.17 3.92
N TRP A 91 15.89 -6.16 2.94
CA TRP A 91 14.44 -6.21 3.09
C TRP A 91 13.92 -7.57 2.66
N CYS A 92 13.59 -8.43 3.61
CA CYS A 92 13.21 -9.81 3.34
C CYS A 92 11.70 -9.96 3.33
N TYR A 93 11.13 -10.49 2.25
CA TYR A 93 9.71 -10.75 2.15
C TYR A 93 9.29 -11.90 3.08
N VAL A 94 8.16 -11.73 3.76
CA VAL A 94 7.60 -12.72 4.69
C VAL A 94 6.17 -13.05 4.25
N PRO A 95 5.96 -14.21 3.62
CA PRO A 95 4.61 -14.66 3.28
C PRO A 95 3.77 -14.84 4.55
N TYR A 96 2.55 -14.29 4.56
CA TYR A 96 1.61 -14.51 5.66
C TYR A 96 1.24 -16.01 5.76
N PRO A 97 1.44 -16.66 6.93
CA PRO A 97 1.39 -18.11 7.02
C PRO A 97 -0.01 -18.70 7.24
N TYR A 98 -1.03 -17.85 7.43
CA TYR A 98 -2.39 -18.27 7.78
C TYR A 98 -3.41 -17.91 6.70
N GLU A 99 -4.65 -18.34 6.91
CA GLU A 99 -5.76 -18.01 6.02
C GLU A 99 -6.01 -16.49 6.02
N ASN A 100 -6.25 -15.95 4.83
CA ASN A 100 -6.48 -14.54 4.55
C ASN A 100 -7.57 -14.46 3.47
N ASN A 101 -8.56 -13.55 3.60
CA ASN A 101 -9.68 -13.52 2.64
C ASN A 101 -9.25 -12.94 1.29
N ARG A 102 -8.15 -12.19 1.27
CA ARG A 102 -7.61 -11.49 0.08
C ARG A 102 -8.65 -10.58 -0.56
N LYS A 103 -9.30 -9.81 0.30
CA LYS A 103 -10.33 -8.85 -0.05
C LYS A 103 -10.02 -7.52 0.61
N ILE A 104 -10.23 -6.44 -0.12
CA ILE A 104 -10.09 -5.09 0.39
C ILE A 104 -11.32 -4.26 0.04
N SER A 105 -11.57 -3.25 0.87
CA SER A 105 -12.59 -2.21 0.67
C SER A 105 -11.97 -0.84 0.91
N ALA A 106 -12.71 0.23 0.62
CA ALA A 106 -12.19 1.58 0.84
C ALA A 106 -11.84 1.89 2.31
N ASP A 107 -12.49 1.19 3.25
CA ASP A 107 -12.29 1.37 4.69
C ASP A 107 -11.40 0.30 5.33
N ASP A 108 -11.01 -0.72 4.58
CA ASP A 108 -10.26 -1.87 5.11
C ASP A 108 -9.35 -2.48 4.04
N LEU A 109 -8.05 -2.20 4.19
CA LEU A 109 -6.99 -2.69 3.32
C LEU A 109 -6.16 -3.82 3.98
N THR A 110 -6.55 -4.23 5.19
CA THR A 110 -5.72 -5.05 6.10
C THR A 110 -5.26 -6.38 5.49
N ASP A 111 -6.13 -7.05 4.73
CA ASP A 111 -5.77 -8.32 4.09
C ASP A 111 -4.54 -8.17 3.18
N LEU A 112 -4.47 -7.06 2.43
CA LEU A 112 -3.34 -6.77 1.54
C LEU A 112 -2.09 -6.36 2.31
N GLU A 113 -2.24 -5.60 3.40
CA GLU A 113 -1.13 -5.26 4.31
C GLU A 113 -0.46 -6.52 4.86
N TYR A 114 -1.27 -7.53 5.20
CA TYR A 114 -0.80 -8.83 5.68
C TYR A 114 -0.08 -9.65 4.60
N ASP A 115 -0.50 -9.56 3.34
CA ASP A 115 0.22 -10.22 2.25
C ASP A 115 1.47 -9.43 1.79
N LEU A 116 1.73 -8.25 2.37
CA LEU A 116 2.90 -7.38 2.09
C LEU A 116 3.79 -7.17 3.32
N LEU A 117 4.04 -8.25 4.06
CA LEU A 117 4.91 -8.23 5.23
C LEU A 117 6.39 -8.41 4.86
N PHE A 118 7.26 -7.68 5.56
CA PHE A 118 8.71 -7.78 5.39
C PHE A 118 9.42 -7.83 6.74
N ILE A 119 10.67 -8.29 6.76
CA ILE A 119 11.59 -8.14 7.89
C ILE A 119 12.85 -7.47 7.38
N TRP A 120 13.35 -6.49 8.12
CA TRP A 120 14.68 -5.96 7.85
C TRP A 120 15.75 -6.69 8.67
N LYS A 121 16.93 -6.86 8.07
CA LYS A 121 18.14 -7.33 8.74
C LYS A 121 19.35 -6.54 8.27
N GLY A 122 20.35 -6.34 9.10
CA GLY A 122 21.61 -5.73 8.69
C GLY A 122 22.32 -6.59 7.65
N ALA A 123 22.99 -5.98 6.67
CA ALA A 123 23.61 -6.68 5.53
C ALA A 123 24.64 -7.75 5.96
N THR A 124 25.28 -7.57 7.11
CA THR A 124 26.28 -8.51 7.65
C THR A 124 25.69 -9.51 8.67
N GLU A 125 24.40 -9.40 9.02
CA GLU A 125 23.78 -10.29 9.99
C GLU A 125 23.54 -11.67 9.38
N TYR A 126 23.77 -12.73 10.16
CA TYR A 126 23.57 -14.09 9.67
C TYR A 126 22.08 -14.47 9.59
N GLY A 127 21.24 -13.94 10.48
CA GLY A 127 19.84 -14.31 10.56
C GLY A 127 18.87 -13.14 10.58
N ILE A 128 17.58 -13.46 10.60
CA ILE A 128 16.49 -12.50 10.79
C ILE A 128 16.10 -12.43 12.27
N ASN A 129 15.58 -11.28 12.68
CA ASN A 129 14.96 -11.06 13.98
C ASN A 129 13.48 -10.72 13.76
N MET A 130 12.57 -11.49 14.36
CA MET A 130 11.13 -11.28 14.22
C MET A 130 10.65 -9.94 14.79
N TRP A 131 11.46 -9.29 15.64
CA TRP A 131 11.17 -7.96 16.18
C TRP A 131 11.42 -6.84 15.16
N ASN A 132 12.09 -7.15 14.05
CA ASN A 132 12.37 -6.21 12.96
C ASN A 132 11.30 -6.29 11.86
N GLY A 133 10.06 -6.61 12.24
CA GLY A 133 8.96 -6.70 11.30
C GLY A 133 8.63 -5.32 10.71
N VAL A 134 8.38 -5.31 9.42
CA VAL A 134 7.98 -4.16 8.63
C VAL A 134 6.56 -4.40 8.15
N TYR A 135 5.70 -3.45 8.49
CA TYR A 135 4.31 -3.35 8.10
C TYR A 135 4.14 -2.07 7.29
N TYR A 136 3.41 -2.11 6.18
CA TYR A 136 3.05 -0.87 5.48
C TYR A 136 1.59 -0.57 5.75
N ASP A 137 1.33 0.53 6.46
CA ASP A 137 -0.03 1.04 6.66
C ASP A 137 -0.49 1.64 5.33
N LEU A 138 -1.44 0.98 4.67
CA LEU A 138 -1.92 1.35 3.34
C LEU A 138 -3.06 2.37 3.44
N GLU A 139 -3.14 3.21 2.42
CA GLU A 139 -4.24 4.13 2.18
C GLU A 139 -4.58 4.18 0.70
N LEU A 140 -5.83 4.51 0.39
CA LEU A 140 -6.24 4.81 -0.98
C LEU A 140 -5.59 6.09 -1.47
N ALA A 141 -5.05 6.03 -2.68
CA ALA A 141 -4.48 7.15 -3.39
C ALA A 141 -5.15 7.32 -4.76
N ASP A 142 -4.87 8.42 -5.45
CA ASP A 142 -5.43 8.70 -6.78
C ASP A 142 -5.07 7.58 -7.79
N GLY A 143 -6.00 6.65 -8.01
CA GLY A 143 -5.87 5.54 -8.96
C GLY A 143 -5.09 4.31 -8.47
N GLY A 144 -4.73 4.26 -7.18
CA GLY A 144 -3.89 3.20 -6.60
C GLY A 144 -3.90 3.16 -5.07
N LEU A 145 -2.86 2.57 -4.49
CA LEU A 145 -2.67 2.50 -3.05
C LEU A 145 -1.26 2.98 -2.71
N ASN A 146 -1.12 3.72 -1.61
CA ASN A 146 0.17 4.07 -1.05
C ASN A 146 0.26 3.53 0.37
N GLY A 147 1.45 3.37 0.91
CA GLY A 147 1.60 3.11 2.34
C GLY A 147 2.93 3.58 2.89
N VAL A 148 2.94 3.76 4.20
CA VAL A 148 4.09 4.19 4.98
C VAL A 148 4.48 3.07 5.93
N LEU A 149 5.79 2.88 6.07
CA LEU A 149 6.36 1.88 6.96
C LEU A 149 6.01 2.18 8.42
N SER A 150 5.62 1.10 9.09
CA SER A 150 5.53 0.92 10.52
C SER A 150 6.31 -0.34 10.92
N GLU A 151 6.70 -0.43 12.18
CA GLU A 151 7.38 -1.58 12.75
C GLU A 151 6.41 -2.43 13.58
N ILE A 152 6.59 -3.75 13.50
CA ILE A 152 5.81 -4.72 14.28
C ILE A 152 6.72 -5.80 14.88
N ASN A 153 6.32 -6.34 16.03
CA ASN A 153 6.88 -7.61 16.49
C ASN A 153 6.13 -8.78 15.83
N MET A 154 6.78 -9.43 14.86
CA MET A 154 6.20 -10.58 14.15
C MET A 154 6.17 -11.88 14.98
N ASP A 155 6.62 -11.88 16.24
CA ASP A 155 6.42 -13.02 17.15
C ASP A 155 4.93 -13.38 17.29
N VAL A 156 4.03 -12.40 17.10
CA VAL A 156 2.58 -12.63 17.07
C VAL A 156 2.14 -13.65 16.00
N LEU A 157 2.94 -13.82 14.94
CA LEU A 157 2.71 -14.77 13.86
C LEU A 157 3.45 -16.11 14.06
N SER A 158 4.13 -16.30 15.18
CA SER A 158 4.85 -17.56 15.45
C SER A 158 3.93 -18.70 15.89
N VAL A 159 2.71 -18.38 16.33
CA VAL A 159 1.70 -19.34 16.79
C VAL A 159 0.42 -19.13 16.00
N PRO A 160 -0.19 -20.20 15.45
CA PRO A 160 -1.46 -20.09 14.76
C PRO A 160 -2.53 -19.39 15.61
N PRO A 161 -3.26 -18.41 15.06
CA PRO A 161 -4.33 -17.76 15.78
C PRO A 161 -5.49 -18.72 16.07
N GLU A 162 -6.37 -18.31 16.98
CA GLU A 162 -7.62 -19.03 17.22
C GLU A 162 -8.45 -19.17 15.94
N ALA A 163 -9.20 -20.27 15.82
CA ALA A 163 -10.00 -20.54 14.63
C ALA A 163 -10.96 -19.37 14.33
N GLY A 164 -10.93 -18.88 13.08
CA GLY A 164 -11.72 -17.73 12.62
C GLY A 164 -11.07 -16.37 12.87
N ASN A 165 -9.97 -16.29 13.61
CA ASN A 165 -9.16 -15.07 13.68
C ASN A 165 -8.14 -15.05 12.53
N LEU A 166 -8.52 -14.39 11.43
CA LEU A 166 -7.67 -14.24 10.25
C LEU A 166 -6.66 -13.08 10.37
N ARG A 167 -6.80 -12.22 11.38
CA ARG A 167 -6.04 -10.98 11.55
C ARG A 167 -5.47 -10.82 12.98
N PRO A 168 -4.46 -11.61 13.36
CA PRO A 168 -3.85 -11.57 14.69
C PRO A 168 -3.01 -10.33 15.02
N ILE A 169 -2.48 -9.60 14.02
CA ILE A 169 -1.75 -8.33 14.22
C ILE A 169 -2.79 -7.23 14.50
N ARG A 170 -2.76 -6.67 15.70
CA ARG A 170 -3.68 -5.61 16.13
C ARG A 170 -3.04 -4.25 15.94
N SER A 171 -3.85 -3.20 15.91
CA SER A 171 -3.34 -1.82 15.86
C SER A 171 -2.39 -1.47 17.02
N ALA A 172 -2.48 -2.17 18.15
CA ALA A 172 -1.56 -1.99 19.29
C ALA A 172 -0.16 -2.60 19.06
N ASP A 173 -0.05 -3.53 18.10
CA ASP A 173 1.21 -4.17 17.70
C ASP A 173 1.94 -3.37 16.62
N ILE A 174 1.24 -2.40 15.99
CA ILE A 174 1.76 -1.53 14.93
C ILE A 174 2.34 -0.27 15.56
N HIS A 175 3.64 -0.07 15.36
CA HIS A 175 4.39 1.05 15.89
C HIS A 175 4.88 1.91 14.74
N SER A 176 4.44 3.17 14.69
CA SER A 176 4.97 4.12 13.73
C SER A 176 6.49 4.22 13.88
N ALA A 177 7.19 4.06 12.77
CA ALA A 177 8.63 4.20 12.70
C ALA A 177 9.01 5.48 11.94
N ASP A 178 10.23 5.94 12.18
CA ASP A 178 10.81 7.07 11.45
C ASP A 178 11.14 6.62 10.02
N PRO A 179 10.49 7.17 8.97
CA PRO A 179 10.77 6.82 7.58
C PRO A 179 12.25 6.97 7.21
N ASP A 180 12.94 7.96 7.79
CA ASP A 180 14.35 8.26 7.51
C ASP A 180 15.30 7.17 8.05
N SER A 181 14.83 6.32 8.96
CA SER A 181 15.62 5.25 9.56
C SER A 181 15.80 4.04 8.64
N HIS A 182 15.08 3.99 7.52
CA HIS A 182 14.95 2.84 6.64
C HIS A 182 15.04 3.25 5.17
N TRP A 183 15.67 2.41 4.32
CA TRP A 183 15.93 2.78 2.92
C TRP A 183 14.73 2.55 1.98
N LEU A 184 13.73 1.77 2.41
CA LEU A 184 12.47 1.54 1.70
C LEU A 184 11.27 1.82 2.62
N PRO A 185 11.00 3.09 2.98
CA PRO A 185 9.94 3.39 3.93
C PRO A 185 8.55 3.53 3.29
N TYR A 186 8.44 3.45 1.96
CA TYR A 186 7.16 3.64 1.27
C TYR A 186 6.81 2.43 0.38
N VAL A 187 5.52 2.14 0.26
CA VAL A 187 4.97 1.26 -0.78
C VAL A 187 4.02 2.05 -1.67
N VAL A 188 4.03 1.75 -2.97
CA VAL A 188 3.13 2.32 -3.98
C VAL A 188 2.62 1.19 -4.86
N ILE A 189 1.32 1.18 -5.13
CA ILE A 189 0.63 0.18 -5.95
C ILE A 189 -0.11 0.92 -7.07
N GLU A 190 0.36 0.75 -8.30
CA GLU A 190 -0.08 1.51 -9.50
C GLU A 190 -0.14 0.64 -10.77
#